data_AF-A0A1W6SP18-F1
#
_entry.id   AF-A0A1W6SP18-F1
#
_cell.length_a   1.000
_cell.length_b   1.000
_cell.length_c   1.000
_cell.angle_alpha   90.00
_cell.angle_beta   90.00
_cell.angle_gamma   90.00
#
_symmetry.space_group_name_H-M   'P 1'
#
loop_
_entity.id
_entity.type
_entity.pdbx_description
1 polymer ?
#
loop_
_entity_poly.entity_id
_entity_poly.type
_entity_poly.pdbx_seq_one_letter_code
_entity_poly.pdbx_strand_id
1 'polypeptide(L)'
;MPALHLPDSIDTGSDSRRLPGIAPFSRLTAFPVCARRFSCGVVAADRIQVSEGTVPAWMGEADDGAYASGAILPAQPWRALRPAEVTMLTQGAGSARSAALDVVRLPEFLSRQGRKLFRRLKFCTDESQFAGALDRADYSHLLGELGQFAAGCGGVRGSPLVRISRPNSRVLTQRRDGCRIGLHVDDWFARDGDDRASLPGRLCINLGEEVRYLLMLNLPLTVLHSNLPANLATANMNLSGTPLARFFMTRFPRYPVLKIAIEPGEGYVLASENIIHDGSTEGTQNWDIAIHFLGNFGLPDRTGIHPTRKAGGGAPR
;
A
#
# COMPACT_ATOMS: atom_id res chain seq x y z
N MET A 1 5.18 -40.55 -13.18
CA MET A 1 5.21 -39.09 -13.44
C MET A 1 6.53 -38.58 -12.88
N PRO A 2 7.49 -38.14 -13.70
CA PRO A 2 8.86 -37.93 -13.26
C PRO A 2 9.00 -36.62 -12.48
N ALA A 3 9.78 -36.67 -11.41
CA ALA A 3 10.14 -35.55 -10.55
C ALA A 3 11.03 -34.57 -11.31
N LEU A 4 10.68 -33.28 -11.26
CA LEU A 4 11.55 -32.19 -11.69
C LEU A 4 12.63 -31.99 -10.63
N HIS A 5 13.86 -32.40 -10.94
CA HIS A 5 15.07 -31.98 -10.24
C HIS A 5 15.25 -30.46 -10.43
N LEU A 6 15.23 -29.71 -9.33
CA LEU A 6 15.82 -28.36 -9.29
C LEU A 6 17.34 -28.53 -9.13
N PRO A 7 18.17 -27.78 -9.86
CA PRO A 7 19.62 -27.86 -9.71
C PRO A 7 20.03 -27.35 -8.32
N ASP A 8 20.85 -28.15 -7.65
CA ASP A 8 21.51 -27.81 -6.39
C ASP A 8 22.47 -26.63 -6.59
N SER A 9 22.47 -25.73 -5.58
CA SER A 9 23.46 -24.68 -5.34
C SER A 9 23.59 -23.58 -6.40
N ILE A 10 22.98 -22.42 -6.14
CA ILE A 10 23.49 -21.15 -6.65
C ILE A 10 24.65 -20.76 -5.73
N ASP A 11 25.85 -20.91 -6.26
CA ASP A 11 27.08 -20.31 -5.73
C ASP A 11 26.85 -18.81 -5.47
N THR A 12 27.01 -18.40 -4.21
CA THR A 12 26.84 -16.99 -3.77
C THR A 12 28.15 -16.20 -3.88
N GLY A 13 29.09 -16.66 -4.71
CA GLY A 13 30.31 -15.96 -5.07
C GLY A 13 30.04 -14.50 -5.47
N SER A 14 30.71 -13.59 -4.76
CA SER A 14 30.64 -12.13 -4.85
C SER A 14 31.18 -11.53 -6.16
N ASP A 15 31.01 -12.21 -7.29
CA ASP A 15 31.49 -11.77 -8.59
C ASP A 15 30.36 -11.05 -9.34
N SER A 16 30.35 -9.73 -9.22
CA SER A 16 29.47 -8.80 -9.92
C SER A 16 29.71 -8.76 -11.43
N ARG A 17 29.66 -9.92 -12.10
CA ARG A 17 29.68 -9.98 -13.57
C ARG A 17 28.47 -9.21 -14.08
N ARG A 18 28.76 -8.02 -14.60
CA ARG A 18 27.81 -7.18 -15.31
C ARG A 18 27.22 -8.04 -16.43
N LEU A 19 25.93 -8.35 -16.36
CA LEU A 19 25.19 -8.77 -17.54
C LEU A 19 25.43 -7.67 -18.60
N PRO A 20 26.06 -7.99 -19.74
CA PRO A 20 26.33 -6.99 -20.76
C PRO A 20 25.00 -6.46 -21.30
N GLY A 21 24.82 -5.14 -21.28
CA GLY A 21 23.69 -4.47 -21.96
C GLY A 21 22.72 -3.65 -21.10
N ILE A 22 22.88 -3.60 -19.76
CA ILE A 22 22.03 -2.71 -18.94
C ILE A 22 22.71 -1.34 -18.84
N ALA A 23 22.10 -0.29 -19.41
CA ALA A 23 22.54 1.08 -19.16
C ALA A 23 22.57 1.35 -17.65
N PRO A 24 23.57 2.07 -17.12
CA PRO A 24 23.62 2.35 -15.69
C PRO A 24 22.34 3.08 -15.26
N PHE A 25 21.61 2.49 -14.32
CA PHE A 25 20.35 3.01 -13.77
C PHE A 25 20.51 4.33 -12.99
N SER A 26 21.72 4.92 -12.97
CA SER A 26 21.98 6.30 -12.54
C SER A 26 21.21 7.36 -13.36
N ARG A 27 20.43 6.93 -14.36
CA ARG A 27 19.49 7.73 -15.15
C ARG A 27 18.02 7.50 -14.83
N LEU A 28 17.65 6.60 -13.92
CA LEU A 28 16.27 6.58 -13.41
C LEU A 28 16.04 7.86 -12.62
N THR A 29 15.34 8.81 -13.23
CA THR A 29 14.72 9.90 -12.50
C THR A 29 13.66 9.28 -11.59
N ALA A 30 13.88 9.34 -10.28
CA ALA A 30 12.86 9.02 -9.31
C ALA A 30 11.58 9.80 -9.65
N PHE A 31 10.43 9.14 -9.62
CA PHE A 31 9.16 9.84 -9.81
C PHE A 31 8.85 10.61 -8.54
N PRO A 32 8.37 11.87 -8.65
CA PRO A 32 7.93 12.60 -7.48
C PRO A 32 6.78 11.84 -6.82
N VAL A 33 6.82 11.70 -5.49
CA VAL A 33 5.63 11.28 -4.74
C VAL A 33 4.67 12.44 -4.76
N CYS A 34 3.88 12.47 -5.81
CA CYS A 34 2.91 13.51 -6.03
C CYS A 34 1.77 13.36 -5.00
N ALA A 35 1.98 13.88 -3.79
CA ALA A 35 0.95 14.04 -2.77
C ALA A 35 -0.02 15.14 -3.25
N ARG A 36 -1.12 14.74 -3.92
CA ARG A 36 -2.18 15.67 -4.29
C ARG A 36 -3.29 15.66 -3.24
N ARG A 37 -4.05 16.75 -3.26
CA ARG A 37 -4.65 17.36 -2.08
C ARG A 37 -6.17 17.13 -2.07
N PHE A 38 -6.70 16.41 -1.08
CA PHE A 38 -8.08 16.63 -0.61
C PHE A 38 -8.08 16.87 0.90
N SER A 39 -8.81 17.93 1.27
CA SER A 39 -9.23 18.34 2.62
C SER A 39 -8.26 18.33 3.84
N CYS A 40 -7.02 17.80 3.78
CA CYS A 40 -6.08 17.88 4.89
C CYS A 40 -4.62 17.79 4.41
N GLY A 41 -3.93 18.94 4.32
CA GLY A 41 -2.46 19.01 4.22
C GLY A 41 -1.81 18.47 2.93
N VAL A 42 -0.54 18.85 2.74
CA VAL A 42 0.45 17.99 2.05
C VAL A 42 0.81 16.91 3.08
N VAL A 43 1.11 15.67 2.68
CA VAL A 43 1.72 14.72 3.63
C VAL A 43 2.99 15.39 4.13
N ALA A 44 2.95 15.85 5.37
CA ALA A 44 4.02 16.63 5.93
C ALA A 44 5.29 15.75 5.95
N ALA A 45 6.44 16.34 5.63
CA ALA A 45 7.68 15.58 5.45
C ALA A 45 8.11 14.81 6.71
N ASP A 46 7.69 15.29 7.87
CA ASP A 46 7.85 14.63 9.18
C ASP A 46 7.06 13.33 9.33
N ARG A 47 6.04 13.11 8.50
CA ARG A 47 5.24 11.87 8.45
C ARG A 47 5.85 10.80 7.53
N ILE A 48 6.95 11.12 6.84
CA ILE A 48 7.60 10.23 5.87
C ILE A 48 8.98 9.88 6.39
N GLN A 49 9.23 8.59 6.51
CA GLN A 49 10.55 8.02 6.75
C GLN A 49 11.02 7.24 5.52
N VAL A 50 12.32 7.05 5.40
CA VAL A 50 12.93 6.26 4.33
C VAL A 50 13.84 5.19 4.90
N SER A 51 13.81 4.02 4.28
CA SER A 51 14.68 2.89 4.60
C SER A 51 16.08 3.05 3.99
N GLU A 52 17.01 2.17 4.36
CA GLU A 52 18.29 1.99 3.64
C GLU A 52 18.18 1.09 2.41
N GLY A 53 16.95 0.73 2.02
CA GLY A 53 16.68 -0.12 0.89
C GLY A 53 15.75 -1.27 1.24
N THR A 54 16.07 -2.45 0.70
CA THR A 54 15.30 -3.68 0.87
C THR A 54 16.21 -4.88 1.13
N VAL A 55 15.70 -5.86 1.87
CA VAL A 55 16.39 -7.11 2.19
C VAL A 55 15.44 -8.31 2.01
N PRO A 56 15.93 -9.48 1.58
CA PRO A 56 15.14 -10.71 1.61
C PRO A 56 14.70 -11.06 3.04
N ALA A 57 13.48 -11.55 3.20
CA ALA A 57 12.91 -11.80 4.53
C ALA A 57 13.69 -12.83 5.37
N TRP A 58 14.38 -13.78 4.73
CA TRP A 58 15.21 -14.78 5.42
C TRP A 58 16.50 -14.21 6.02
N MET A 59 16.88 -12.98 5.66
CA MET A 59 17.98 -12.24 6.30
C MET A 59 17.49 -11.32 7.43
N GLY A 60 16.18 -11.21 7.64
CA GLY A 60 15.58 -10.44 8.73
C GLY A 60 15.25 -11.34 9.91
N GLU A 61 15.47 -10.85 11.13
CA GLU A 61 15.20 -11.55 12.39
C GLU A 61 13.79 -12.17 12.48
N ALA A 62 13.67 -13.14 13.38
CA ALA A 62 12.46 -13.90 13.67
C ALA A 62 11.28 -12.97 14.04
N ASP A 63 10.48 -12.62 13.05
CA ASP A 63 9.15 -12.09 13.25
C ASP A 63 8.21 -13.27 13.61
N ASP A 64 7.11 -13.00 14.31
CA ASP A 64 6.15 -14.00 14.86
C ASP A 64 5.35 -14.77 13.78
N GLY A 65 5.80 -14.76 12.52
CA GLY A 65 5.13 -15.42 11.41
C GLY A 65 6.07 -15.77 10.25
N ALA A 66 5.71 -16.82 9.52
CA ALA A 66 6.43 -17.24 8.34
C ALA A 66 6.28 -16.22 7.19
N TYR A 67 7.38 -15.98 6.48
CA TYR A 67 7.37 -15.22 5.24
C TYR A 67 7.25 -16.16 4.03
N ALA A 68 6.53 -15.71 3.01
CA ALA A 68 6.44 -16.44 1.76
C ALA A 68 7.83 -16.48 1.08
N SER A 69 8.09 -17.55 0.32
CA SER A 69 9.33 -17.64 -0.45
C SER A 69 9.51 -16.43 -1.38
N GLY A 70 10.71 -15.85 -1.35
CA GLY A 70 11.06 -14.63 -2.08
C GLY A 70 10.45 -13.35 -1.53
N ALA A 71 9.89 -13.34 -0.31
CA ALA A 71 9.44 -12.12 0.34
C ALA A 71 10.61 -11.16 0.55
N ILE A 72 10.35 -9.87 0.34
CA ILE A 72 11.32 -8.78 0.48
C ILE A 72 10.73 -7.74 1.44
N LEU A 73 11.55 -7.28 2.38
CA LEU A 73 11.20 -6.35 3.43
C LEU A 73 11.99 -5.04 3.29
N PRO A 74 11.51 -3.92 3.83
CA PRO A 74 12.34 -2.73 3.98
C PRO A 74 13.55 -3.00 4.88
N ALA A 75 14.71 -2.48 4.49
CA ALA A 75 15.93 -2.52 5.29
C ALA A 75 15.92 -1.48 6.42
N GLN A 76 16.39 -1.84 7.60
CA GLN A 76 16.64 -0.87 8.68
C GLN A 76 18.00 -0.18 8.49
N PRO A 77 18.26 0.99 9.10
CA PRO A 77 17.32 1.80 9.89
C PRO A 77 16.34 2.63 9.04
N TRP A 78 15.20 2.99 9.66
CA TRP A 78 14.37 4.11 9.20
C TRP A 78 15.01 5.44 9.58
N ARG A 79 14.98 6.41 8.66
CA ARG A 79 15.41 7.80 8.92
C ARG A 79 14.44 8.81 8.34
N ALA A 80 14.50 10.04 8.83
CA ALA A 80 13.79 11.16 8.23
C ALA A 80 14.32 11.46 6.82
N LEU A 81 13.48 12.12 6.02
CA LEU A 81 13.87 12.65 4.71
C LEU A 81 14.95 13.74 4.85
N ARG A 82 15.92 13.70 3.95
CA ARG A 82 16.88 14.80 3.74
C ARG A 82 16.20 15.93 2.98
N PRO A 83 16.66 17.19 3.09
CA PRO A 83 16.07 18.33 2.37
C PRO A 83 15.90 18.09 0.86
N ALA A 84 16.91 17.51 0.19
CA ALA A 84 16.83 17.18 -1.23
C ALA A 84 15.76 16.11 -1.55
N GLU A 85 15.55 15.15 -0.64
CA GLU A 85 14.51 14.13 -0.79
C GLU A 85 13.12 14.73 -0.56
N VAL A 86 12.97 15.64 0.41
CA VAL A 86 11.73 16.42 0.59
C VAL A 86 11.41 17.18 -0.70
N THR A 87 12.38 17.92 -1.24
CA THR A 87 12.25 18.63 -2.52
C THR A 87 11.84 17.68 -3.64
N MET A 88 12.54 16.55 -3.83
CA MET A 88 12.24 15.58 -4.88
C MET A 88 10.85 14.95 -4.75
N LEU A 89 10.42 14.64 -3.53
CA LEU A 89 9.11 14.03 -3.30
C LEU A 89 7.98 15.06 -3.41
N THR A 90 8.21 16.31 -3.01
CA THR A 90 7.14 17.34 -2.95
C THR A 90 7.07 18.24 -4.18
N GLN A 91 8.15 18.38 -4.95
CA GLN A 91 8.21 19.18 -6.18
C GLN A 91 7.95 18.28 -7.38
N GLY A 92 6.96 18.64 -8.20
CA GLY A 92 6.66 17.88 -9.41
C GLY A 92 5.29 17.22 -9.43
N ALA A 93 4.27 17.87 -8.85
CA ALA A 93 2.89 17.53 -9.16
C ALA A 93 2.52 17.88 -10.62
N GLY A 94 3.17 17.18 -11.57
CA GLY A 94 2.75 17.02 -12.96
C GLY A 94 1.65 15.95 -13.04
N SER A 95 0.72 16.13 -13.97
CA SER A 95 -0.67 15.63 -14.02
C SER A 95 -0.91 14.11 -14.08
N ALA A 96 0.10 13.25 -13.90
CA ALA A 96 -0.07 11.81 -14.06
C ALA A 96 -0.73 11.18 -12.81
N ARG A 97 -2.05 10.96 -12.87
CA ARG A 97 -2.85 10.28 -11.83
C ARG A 97 -2.37 8.85 -11.51
N SER A 98 -1.67 8.20 -12.42
CA SER A 98 -1.33 6.76 -12.35
C SER A 98 -0.26 6.37 -11.33
N ALA A 99 0.37 7.34 -10.65
CA ALA A 99 1.40 7.11 -9.64
C ALA A 99 1.25 8.00 -8.39
N ALA A 100 0.10 8.66 -8.22
CA ALA A 100 -0.14 9.55 -7.10
C ALA A 100 -0.58 8.77 -5.84
N LEU A 101 -0.08 9.21 -4.69
CA LEU A 101 -0.59 8.83 -3.38
C LEU A 101 -1.41 10.00 -2.85
N ASP A 102 -2.67 9.76 -2.54
CA ASP A 102 -3.50 10.75 -1.85
C ASP A 102 -3.80 10.28 -0.43
N VAL A 103 -3.73 11.19 0.55
CA VAL A 103 -4.17 10.94 1.91
C VAL A 103 -5.51 11.64 2.12
N VAL A 104 -6.48 10.90 2.65
CA VAL A 104 -7.84 11.37 2.94
C VAL A 104 -8.11 11.29 4.42
N ARG A 105 -9.01 12.13 4.92
CA ARG A 105 -9.44 12.11 6.32
C ARG A 105 -10.94 11.86 6.39
N LEU A 106 -11.33 10.90 7.24
CA LEU A 106 -12.72 10.66 7.56
C LEU A 106 -13.32 11.89 8.26
N PRO A 107 -14.61 12.17 8.04
CA PRO A 107 -15.40 12.97 8.96
C PRO A 107 -15.24 12.47 10.40
N GLU A 108 -15.10 13.40 11.36
CA GLU A 108 -14.83 13.07 12.76
C GLU A 108 -15.87 12.13 13.36
N PHE A 109 -17.14 12.23 12.95
CA PHE A 109 -18.20 11.36 13.44
C PHE A 109 -17.97 9.89 13.05
N LEU A 110 -17.57 9.62 11.80
CA LEU A 110 -17.22 8.27 11.33
C LEU A 110 -16.00 7.71 12.04
N SER A 111 -14.96 8.54 12.21
CA SER A 111 -13.76 8.17 12.97
C SER A 111 -14.10 7.78 14.41
N ARG A 112 -15.00 8.53 15.07
CA ARG A 112 -15.47 8.20 16.43
C ARG A 112 -16.32 6.94 16.49
N GLN A 113 -17.23 6.73 15.54
CA GLN A 113 -18.05 5.51 15.48
C GLN A 113 -17.17 4.28 15.28
N GLY A 114 -16.21 4.32 14.34
CA GLY A 114 -15.24 3.26 14.12
C GLY A 114 -14.46 2.93 15.39
N ARG A 115 -13.83 3.93 16.01
CA ARG A 115 -13.10 3.74 17.28
C ARG A 115 -13.99 3.18 18.39
N LYS A 116 -15.22 3.67 18.55
CA LYS A 116 -16.16 3.17 19.56
C LYS A 116 -16.51 1.71 19.34
N LEU A 117 -16.82 1.33 18.10
CA LEU A 117 -17.16 -0.04 17.74
C LEU A 117 -15.98 -0.98 18.00
N PHE A 118 -14.79 -0.56 17.57
CA PHE A 118 -13.61 -1.40 17.58
C PHE A 118 -12.84 -1.42 18.91
N ARG A 119 -13.07 -0.47 19.82
CA ARG A 119 -12.60 -0.57 21.22
C ARG A 119 -13.06 -1.84 21.91
N ARG A 120 -14.24 -2.36 21.55
CA ARG A 120 -14.77 -3.61 22.08
C ARG A 120 -13.92 -4.83 21.68
N LEU A 121 -13.13 -4.70 20.63
CA LEU A 121 -12.22 -5.73 20.13
C LEU A 121 -10.89 -5.80 20.88
N LYS A 122 -10.60 -4.88 21.80
CA LYS A 122 -9.36 -4.90 22.61
C LYS A 122 -9.19 -6.17 23.43
N PHE A 123 -10.26 -6.91 23.66
CA PHE A 123 -10.26 -8.16 24.40
C PHE A 123 -10.10 -9.40 23.51
N CYS A 124 -10.05 -9.22 22.19
CA CYS A 124 -9.85 -10.33 21.27
C CYS A 124 -8.37 -10.74 21.23
N THR A 125 -8.11 -12.03 21.44
CA THR A 125 -6.74 -12.59 21.38
C THR A 125 -6.44 -13.28 20.04
N ASP A 126 -7.47 -13.57 19.23
CA ASP A 126 -7.35 -14.22 17.93
C ASP A 126 -8.50 -13.81 16.97
N GLU A 127 -8.31 -14.09 15.67
CA GLU A 127 -9.19 -13.68 14.57
C GLU A 127 -10.63 -14.24 14.68
N SER A 128 -10.83 -15.38 15.36
CA SER A 128 -12.15 -16.02 15.47
C SER A 128 -13.09 -15.28 16.43
N GLN A 129 -12.52 -14.58 17.43
CA GLN A 129 -13.30 -13.87 18.46
C GLN A 129 -13.95 -12.59 17.91
N PHE A 130 -13.47 -12.06 16.79
CA PHE A 130 -13.94 -10.79 16.23
C PHE A 130 -15.35 -10.89 15.63
N ALA A 131 -15.69 -12.01 15.00
CA ALA A 131 -17.00 -12.21 14.36
C ALA A 131 -18.16 -12.17 15.37
N GLY A 132 -17.91 -12.57 16.62
CA GLY A 132 -18.88 -12.53 17.70
C GLY A 132 -18.94 -11.21 18.46
N ALA A 133 -17.88 -10.40 18.41
CA ALA A 133 -17.75 -9.17 19.21
C ALA A 133 -18.42 -7.93 18.58
N LEU A 134 -18.81 -8.01 17.31
CA LEU A 134 -19.42 -6.90 16.57
C LEU A 134 -20.95 -7.03 16.56
N ASP A 135 -21.64 -6.00 17.06
CA ASP A 135 -23.08 -5.86 16.83
C ASP A 135 -23.31 -5.69 15.32
N ARG A 136 -24.07 -6.62 14.73
CA ARG A 136 -24.33 -6.63 13.29
C ARG A 136 -25.00 -5.36 12.79
N ALA A 137 -25.85 -4.72 13.60
CA ALA A 137 -26.55 -3.49 13.21
C ALA A 137 -25.61 -2.28 13.19
N ASP A 138 -24.88 -2.04 14.28
CA ASP A 138 -23.88 -0.96 14.37
C ASP A 138 -22.79 -1.12 13.29
N TYR A 139 -22.30 -2.34 13.10
CA TYR A 139 -21.30 -2.66 12.10
C TYR A 139 -21.83 -2.41 10.68
N SER A 140 -23.03 -2.90 10.35
CA SER A 140 -23.62 -2.69 9.02
C SER A 140 -23.87 -1.21 8.74
N HIS A 141 -24.31 -0.45 9.75
CA HIS A 141 -24.50 0.99 9.63
C HIS A 141 -23.17 1.71 9.34
N LEU A 142 -22.13 1.44 10.12
CA LEU A 142 -20.80 2.01 9.91
C LEU A 142 -20.24 1.66 8.53
N LEU A 143 -20.36 0.40 8.07
CA LEU A 143 -19.94 0.00 6.74
C LEU A 143 -20.68 0.75 5.64
N GLY A 144 -21.99 0.99 5.82
CA GLY A 144 -22.79 1.78 4.90
C GLY A 144 -22.29 3.22 4.79
N GLU A 145 -22.02 3.88 5.91
CA GLU A 145 -21.51 5.25 5.92
C GLU A 145 -20.07 5.36 5.36
N LEU A 146 -19.20 4.39 5.68
CA LEU A 146 -17.85 4.31 5.11
C LEU A 146 -17.89 4.04 3.60
N GLY A 147 -18.84 3.23 3.12
CA GLY A 147 -19.08 3.00 1.70
C GLY A 147 -19.52 4.26 0.97
N GLN A 148 -20.41 5.06 1.58
CA GLN A 148 -20.80 6.36 1.03
C GLN A 148 -19.63 7.34 0.99
N PHE A 149 -18.81 7.37 2.04
CA PHE A 149 -17.57 8.17 2.06
C PHE A 149 -16.62 7.75 0.92
N ALA A 150 -16.37 6.45 0.78
CA ALA A 150 -15.51 5.92 -0.28
C ALA A 150 -16.06 6.23 -1.68
N ALA A 151 -17.37 6.16 -1.88
CA ALA A 151 -18.04 6.56 -3.12
C ALA A 151 -17.88 8.07 -3.41
N GLY A 152 -17.79 8.91 -2.37
CA GLY A 152 -17.44 10.32 -2.50
C GLY A 152 -15.99 10.57 -2.93
N CYS A 153 -15.09 9.60 -2.73
CA CYS A 153 -13.71 9.64 -3.21
C CYS A 153 -13.53 9.06 -4.62
N GLY A 154 -14.56 8.46 -5.21
CA GLY A 154 -14.55 7.89 -6.56
C GLY A 154 -15.40 6.63 -6.68
N GLY A 155 -15.27 5.91 -7.80
CA GLY A 155 -16.10 4.74 -8.08
C GLY A 155 -15.66 3.51 -7.30
N VAL A 156 -16.42 3.11 -6.27
CA VAL A 156 -16.18 1.86 -5.51
C VAL A 156 -16.56 0.64 -6.36
N ARG A 157 -15.77 -0.42 -6.26
CA ARG A 157 -15.97 -1.72 -6.89
C ARG A 157 -15.94 -2.83 -5.85
N GLY A 158 -16.96 -3.69 -5.89
CA GLY A 158 -17.09 -4.82 -4.97
C GLY A 158 -17.41 -4.41 -3.53
N SER A 159 -17.39 -5.39 -2.64
CA SER A 159 -17.62 -5.20 -1.21
C SER A 159 -16.34 -4.72 -0.50
N PRO A 160 -16.46 -3.89 0.54
CA PRO A 160 -15.30 -3.54 1.36
C PRO A 160 -14.74 -4.78 2.06
N LEU A 161 -13.42 -4.77 2.27
CA LEU A 161 -12.71 -5.73 3.10
C LEU A 161 -12.27 -5.05 4.39
N VAL A 162 -12.79 -5.52 5.53
CA VAL A 162 -12.23 -5.16 6.83
C VAL A 162 -11.09 -6.11 7.14
N ARG A 163 -9.95 -5.53 7.51
CA ARG A 163 -8.74 -6.23 7.87
C ARG A 163 -8.39 -5.93 9.31
N ILE A 164 -8.09 -6.98 10.06
CA ILE A 164 -7.57 -6.89 11.42
C ILE A 164 -6.16 -7.46 11.40
N SER A 165 -5.20 -6.72 11.95
CA SER A 165 -3.79 -7.11 11.91
C SER A 165 -3.17 -7.03 13.29
N ARG A 166 -2.20 -7.91 13.55
CA ARG A 166 -1.44 -7.90 14.80
C ARG A 166 -0.67 -6.57 14.96
N PRO A 167 -0.46 -6.11 16.21
CA PRO A 167 0.48 -5.02 16.47
C PRO A 167 1.91 -5.38 16.03
N ASN A 168 2.75 -4.36 15.93
CA ASN A 168 4.19 -4.47 15.74
C ASN A 168 4.64 -5.33 14.53
N SER A 169 3.85 -5.39 13.46
CA SER A 169 4.17 -6.20 12.28
C SER A 169 4.90 -5.36 11.22
N ARG A 170 6.06 -5.84 10.75
CA ARG A 170 6.88 -5.14 9.75
C ARG A 170 6.20 -5.03 8.39
N VAL A 171 5.42 -6.04 8.03
CA VAL A 171 4.54 -6.06 6.85
C VAL A 171 3.24 -6.73 7.22
N LEU A 172 2.15 -6.37 6.55
CA LEU A 172 0.84 -6.87 6.91
C LEU A 172 0.39 -7.97 5.96
N THR A 173 0.47 -7.81 4.63
CA THR A 173 -0.22 -8.70 3.68
C THR A 173 0.20 -10.18 3.79
N GLN A 174 -0.81 -11.04 3.88
CA GLN A 174 -0.68 -12.48 4.04
C GLN A 174 -1.36 -13.22 2.89
N ARG A 175 -0.80 -14.36 2.52
CA ARG A 175 -1.44 -15.36 1.65
C ARG A 175 -2.42 -16.21 2.46
N ARG A 176 -3.21 -17.03 1.76
CA ARG A 176 -4.13 -18.00 2.36
C ARG A 176 -3.44 -19.03 3.26
N ASP A 177 -2.16 -19.28 3.04
CA ASP A 177 -1.33 -20.16 3.86
C ASP A 177 -0.78 -19.44 5.13
N GLY A 178 -1.22 -18.21 5.39
CA GLY A 178 -0.78 -17.39 6.53
C GLY A 178 0.58 -16.73 6.35
N CYS A 179 1.32 -17.07 5.28
CA CYS A 179 2.65 -16.51 5.06
C CYS A 179 2.57 -15.05 4.60
N ARG A 180 3.39 -14.19 5.20
CA ARG A 180 3.51 -12.78 4.82
C ARG A 180 4.27 -12.62 3.50
N ILE A 181 3.75 -11.83 2.56
CA ILE A 181 4.33 -11.75 1.22
C ILE A 181 5.46 -10.73 1.08
N GLY A 182 5.53 -9.76 1.99
CA GLY A 182 6.45 -8.63 1.92
C GLY A 182 5.97 -7.57 0.91
N LEU A 183 6.87 -6.66 0.55
CA LEU A 183 6.60 -5.65 -0.48
C LEU A 183 6.14 -6.32 -1.78
N HIS A 184 4.96 -5.91 -2.25
CA HIS A 184 4.26 -6.58 -3.34
C HIS A 184 3.49 -5.59 -4.21
N VAL A 185 2.91 -6.12 -5.27
CA VAL A 185 1.97 -5.41 -6.13
C VAL A 185 0.72 -6.26 -6.17
N ASP A 186 -0.43 -5.61 -6.01
CA ASP A 186 -1.72 -6.28 -6.10
C ASP A 186 -1.96 -6.84 -7.52
N ASP A 187 -2.83 -7.84 -7.63
CA ASP A 187 -3.24 -8.48 -8.89
C ASP A 187 -4.74 -8.82 -8.93
N TRP A 188 -5.58 -8.02 -8.26
CA TRP A 188 -7.03 -8.23 -8.17
C TRP A 188 -7.71 -8.15 -9.54
N PHE A 189 -7.24 -7.25 -10.39
CA PHE A 189 -7.82 -7.00 -11.71
C PHE A 189 -6.91 -7.40 -12.87
N ALA A 190 -5.61 -7.55 -12.61
CA ALA A 190 -4.62 -7.72 -13.64
C ALA A 190 -4.75 -9.06 -14.39
N ARG A 191 -4.79 -8.96 -15.71
CA ARG A 191 -4.59 -10.04 -16.68
C ARG A 191 -3.31 -9.77 -17.47
N ASP A 192 -2.81 -10.81 -18.14
CA ASP A 192 -1.61 -10.68 -18.98
C ASP A 192 -1.84 -9.60 -20.05
N GLY A 193 -0.94 -8.62 -20.11
CA GLY A 193 -1.00 -7.50 -21.06
C GLY A 193 -1.83 -6.28 -20.63
N ASP A 194 -2.45 -6.30 -19.45
CA ASP A 194 -3.21 -5.15 -18.96
C ASP A 194 -2.32 -3.93 -18.70
N ASP A 195 -2.83 -2.75 -19.06
CA ASP A 195 -2.26 -1.49 -18.62
C ASP A 195 -2.55 -1.27 -17.13
N ARG A 196 -1.63 -1.75 -16.28
CA ARG A 196 -1.70 -1.62 -14.82
C ARG A 196 -1.87 -0.17 -14.35
N ALA A 197 -1.42 0.83 -15.11
CA ALA A 197 -1.61 2.23 -14.76
C ALA A 197 -3.07 2.70 -14.85
N SER A 198 -3.92 1.95 -15.56
CA SER A 198 -5.35 2.24 -15.73
C SER A 198 -6.25 1.40 -14.80
N LEU A 199 -5.68 0.41 -14.09
CA LEU A 199 -6.44 -0.48 -13.23
C LEU A 199 -6.95 0.24 -11.97
N PRO A 200 -8.06 -0.25 -11.37
CA PRO A 200 -8.58 0.31 -10.13
C PRO A 200 -7.52 0.33 -9.02
N GLY A 201 -7.54 1.38 -8.23
CA GLY A 201 -6.72 1.51 -7.03
C GLY A 201 -7.42 0.97 -5.78
N ARG A 202 -6.78 1.26 -4.65
CA ARG A 202 -7.23 0.91 -3.32
C ARG A 202 -7.37 2.17 -2.46
N LEU A 203 -8.50 2.31 -1.79
CA LEU A 203 -8.67 3.20 -0.65
C LEU A 203 -8.55 2.35 0.62
N CYS A 204 -7.56 2.63 1.46
CA CYS A 204 -7.40 1.99 2.76
C CYS A 204 -7.56 3.03 3.86
N ILE A 205 -8.42 2.78 4.83
CA ILE A 205 -8.68 3.71 5.94
C ILE A 205 -8.31 3.03 7.25
N ASN A 206 -7.49 3.71 8.06
CA ASN A 206 -7.15 3.31 9.41
C ASN A 206 -8.33 3.60 10.35
N LEU A 207 -8.98 2.53 10.82
CA LEU A 207 -10.06 2.57 11.80
C LEU A 207 -9.58 2.16 13.21
N GLY A 208 -8.29 1.85 13.35
CA GLY A 208 -7.64 1.48 14.60
C GLY A 208 -7.43 2.68 15.53
N GLU A 209 -6.73 2.43 16.64
CA GLU A 209 -6.42 3.47 17.63
C GLU A 209 -5.00 4.02 17.54
N GLU A 210 -4.13 3.34 16.81
CA GLU A 210 -2.73 3.71 16.63
C GLU A 210 -2.42 4.00 15.17
N VAL A 211 -1.26 4.60 14.93
CA VAL A 211 -0.75 4.86 13.60
C VAL A 211 -0.58 3.56 12.82
N ARG A 212 -1.04 3.57 11.57
CA ARG A 212 -0.73 2.55 10.57
C ARG A 212 0.26 3.13 9.60
N TYR A 213 1.19 2.34 9.09
CA TYR A 213 2.12 2.78 8.06
C TYR A 213 1.76 2.20 6.69
N LEU A 214 1.82 3.04 5.65
CA LEU A 214 1.95 2.60 4.27
C LEU A 214 3.43 2.48 3.94
N LEU A 215 3.85 1.32 3.46
CA LEU A 215 5.16 1.09 2.89
C LEU A 215 5.05 1.13 1.36
N MET A 216 5.92 1.88 0.68
CA MET A 216 5.91 1.90 -0.79
C MET A 216 7.24 2.28 -1.42
N LEU A 217 7.46 1.84 -2.66
CA LEU A 217 8.46 2.45 -3.54
C LEU A 217 7.73 3.45 -4.45
N ASN A 218 8.31 4.64 -4.62
CA ASN A 218 7.79 5.68 -5.50
C ASN A 218 8.16 5.44 -6.98
N LEU A 219 8.01 4.20 -7.43
CA LEU A 219 8.23 3.80 -8.83
C LEU A 219 7.04 2.97 -9.31
N PRO A 220 6.27 3.46 -10.30
CA PRO A 220 5.22 2.67 -10.89
C PRO A 220 5.81 1.53 -11.74
N LEU A 221 5.08 0.42 -11.83
CA LEU A 221 5.51 -0.76 -12.58
C LEU A 221 5.69 -0.47 -14.05
N THR A 222 4.89 0.43 -14.62
CA THR A 222 5.07 0.90 -16.02
C THR A 222 6.47 1.45 -16.26
N VAL A 223 7.02 2.20 -15.32
CA VAL A 223 8.39 2.73 -15.39
C VAL A 223 9.41 1.61 -15.29
N LEU A 224 9.20 0.66 -14.37
CA LEU A 224 10.10 -0.49 -14.22
C LEU A 224 10.14 -1.29 -15.53
N HIS A 225 8.97 -1.59 -16.11
CA HIS A 225 8.84 -2.28 -17.38
C HIS A 225 9.54 -1.55 -18.53
N SER A 226 9.31 -0.25 -18.70
CA SER A 226 9.93 0.53 -19.79
C SER A 226 11.46 0.62 -19.68
N ASN A 227 12.03 0.34 -18.51
CA ASN A 227 13.47 0.34 -18.27
C ASN A 227 14.07 -1.08 -18.21
N LEU A 228 13.28 -2.13 -18.47
CA LEU A 228 13.82 -3.49 -18.58
C LEU A 228 14.67 -3.61 -19.86
N PRO A 229 15.86 -4.25 -19.76
CA PRO A 229 16.62 -4.66 -20.94
C PRO A 229 15.77 -5.49 -21.91
N ALA A 230 15.90 -5.22 -23.21
CA ALA A 230 15.09 -5.88 -24.24
C ALA A 230 15.19 -7.42 -24.20
N ASN A 231 16.37 -7.96 -23.88
CA ASN A 231 16.58 -9.40 -23.75
C ASN A 231 15.82 -10.04 -22.58
N LEU A 232 15.56 -9.29 -21.51
CA LEU A 232 14.73 -9.76 -20.39
C LEU A 232 13.24 -9.64 -20.70
N ALA A 233 12.84 -8.64 -21.50
CA ALA A 233 11.47 -8.51 -21.98
C ALA A 233 11.06 -9.68 -22.91
N THR A 234 12.00 -10.24 -23.67
CA THR A 234 11.74 -11.34 -24.62
C THR A 234 11.92 -12.75 -24.03
N ALA A 235 12.49 -12.88 -22.83
CA ALA A 235 12.94 -14.18 -22.29
C ALA A 235 11.82 -15.10 -21.75
N ASN A 236 10.54 -14.89 -22.11
CA ASN A 236 9.38 -15.63 -21.55
C ASN A 236 9.31 -15.66 -20.00
N MET A 237 10.07 -14.80 -19.31
CA MET A 237 9.93 -14.63 -17.88
C MET A 237 8.64 -13.82 -17.66
N ASN A 238 7.65 -14.39 -16.97
CA ASN A 238 6.46 -13.64 -16.56
C ASN A 238 6.83 -12.62 -15.46
N LEU A 239 7.56 -11.57 -15.86
CA LEU A 239 7.99 -10.46 -15.02
C LEU A 239 6.90 -9.39 -15.04
N SER A 240 5.78 -9.67 -14.40
CA SER A 240 4.72 -8.71 -14.14
C SER A 240 4.44 -8.64 -12.63
N GLY A 241 3.72 -7.61 -12.16
CA GLY A 241 3.25 -7.51 -10.77
C GLY A 241 4.36 -7.72 -9.71
N THR A 242 4.08 -8.61 -8.75
CA THR A 242 5.02 -8.94 -7.66
C THR A 242 6.33 -9.59 -8.14
N PRO A 243 6.34 -10.54 -9.10
CA PRO A 243 7.58 -11.02 -9.71
C PRO A 243 8.51 -9.93 -10.24
N LEU A 244 7.97 -8.95 -10.99
CA LEU A 244 8.76 -7.80 -11.46
C LEU A 244 9.29 -6.95 -10.30
N ALA A 245 8.44 -6.68 -9.31
CA ALA A 245 8.82 -5.95 -8.11
C ALA A 245 10.00 -6.62 -7.38
N ARG A 246 9.95 -7.95 -7.21
CA ARG A 246 11.01 -8.73 -6.57
C ARG A 246 12.29 -8.74 -7.37
N PHE A 247 12.20 -8.88 -8.69
CA PHE A 247 13.36 -8.75 -9.58
C PHE A 247 14.04 -7.38 -9.40
N PHE A 248 13.26 -6.30 -9.42
CA PHE A 248 13.77 -4.94 -9.22
C PHE A 248 14.47 -4.80 -7.85
N MET A 249 13.80 -5.14 -6.77
CA MET A 249 14.35 -4.98 -5.42
C MET A 249 15.59 -5.84 -5.18
N THR A 250 15.66 -7.05 -5.75
CA THR A 250 16.86 -7.89 -5.70
C THR A 250 18.03 -7.26 -6.45
N ARG A 251 17.76 -6.62 -7.59
CA ARG A 251 18.80 -5.98 -8.41
C ARG A 251 19.26 -4.63 -7.84
N PHE A 252 18.35 -3.91 -7.20
CA PHE A 252 18.58 -2.57 -6.63
C PHE A 252 18.25 -2.55 -5.13
N PRO A 253 18.95 -3.34 -4.31
CA PRO A 253 18.60 -3.50 -2.90
C PRO A 253 18.77 -2.22 -2.09
N ARG A 254 19.49 -1.22 -2.59
CA ARG A 254 19.67 0.09 -1.93
C ARG A 254 18.63 1.14 -2.33
N TYR A 255 17.66 0.81 -3.18
CA TYR A 255 16.58 1.73 -3.51
C TYR A 255 15.65 1.89 -2.30
N PRO A 256 15.47 3.11 -1.75
CA PRO A 256 14.78 3.30 -0.49
C PRO A 256 13.28 2.99 -0.61
N VAL A 257 12.73 2.45 0.47
CA VAL A 257 11.30 2.30 0.71
C VAL A 257 10.83 3.50 1.51
N LEU A 258 9.68 4.06 1.16
CA LEU A 258 9.01 5.09 1.95
C LEU A 258 8.10 4.43 2.99
N LYS A 259 8.16 4.92 4.23
CA LYS A 259 7.23 4.60 5.31
C LYS A 259 6.44 5.84 5.66
N ILE A 260 5.13 5.79 5.42
CA ILE A 260 4.23 6.96 5.52
C ILE A 260 3.24 6.68 6.63
N ALA A 261 3.23 7.52 7.66
CA ALA A 261 2.28 7.44 8.76
C ALA A 261 0.86 7.74 8.27
N ILE A 262 -0.12 6.94 8.69
CA ILE A 262 -1.56 7.10 8.46
C ILE A 262 -2.25 7.06 9.82
N GLU A 263 -2.73 8.21 10.27
CA GLU A 263 -3.30 8.36 11.61
C GLU A 263 -4.67 7.70 11.72
N PRO A 264 -5.14 7.38 12.95
CA PRO A 264 -6.52 6.98 13.18
C PRO A 264 -7.53 7.94 12.54
N GLY A 265 -8.45 7.40 11.74
CA GLY A 265 -9.43 8.17 10.98
C GLY A 265 -8.92 8.78 9.68
N GLU A 266 -7.67 8.53 9.30
CA GLU A 266 -7.16 8.83 7.97
C GLU A 266 -7.15 7.59 7.09
N GLY A 267 -7.05 7.80 5.78
CA GLY A 267 -6.83 6.76 4.81
C GLY A 267 -5.94 7.24 3.67
N TYR A 268 -5.58 6.31 2.80
CA TYR A 268 -4.82 6.60 1.59
C TYR A 268 -5.48 5.98 0.36
N VAL A 269 -5.35 6.67 -0.77
CA VAL A 269 -5.64 6.15 -2.11
C VAL A 269 -4.32 5.84 -2.79
N LEU A 270 -4.18 4.61 -3.28
CA LEU A 270 -2.99 4.13 -3.98
C LEU A 270 -3.38 3.30 -5.21
N ALA A 271 -2.67 3.47 -6.32
CA ALA A 271 -2.71 2.58 -7.47
C ALA A 271 -2.00 1.25 -7.14
N SER A 272 -2.60 0.43 -6.27
CA SER A 272 -1.97 -0.77 -5.69
C SER A 272 -1.61 -1.85 -6.71
N GLU A 273 -2.27 -1.85 -7.87
CA GLU A 273 -1.97 -2.69 -9.05
C GLU A 273 -0.71 -2.25 -9.82
N ASN A 274 -0.22 -1.03 -9.58
CA ASN A 274 0.88 -0.41 -10.32
C ASN A 274 2.01 0.09 -9.41
N ILE A 275 1.89 -0.02 -8.09
CA ILE A 275 2.89 0.47 -7.13
C ILE A 275 3.29 -0.67 -6.20
N ILE A 276 4.60 -0.80 -5.96
CA ILE A 276 5.14 -1.73 -4.97
C ILE A 276 4.83 -1.18 -3.58
N HIS A 277 4.11 -1.95 -2.77
CA HIS A 277 3.64 -1.50 -1.45
C HIS A 277 3.41 -2.65 -0.46
N ASP A 278 3.17 -2.29 0.80
CA ASP A 278 2.53 -3.12 1.85
C ASP A 278 2.02 -2.18 2.96
N GLY A 279 1.30 -2.69 3.95
CA GLY A 279 1.07 -1.99 5.22
C GLY A 279 2.10 -2.41 6.28
N SER A 280 2.23 -1.63 7.36
CA SER A 280 2.98 -1.98 8.56
C SER A 280 2.32 -1.42 9.82
N THR A 281 2.48 -2.13 10.93
CA THR A 281 2.10 -1.72 12.29
C THR A 281 3.31 -1.72 13.23
N GLU A 282 4.53 -1.71 12.67
CA GLU A 282 5.78 -1.70 13.44
C GLU A 282 5.78 -0.56 14.46
N GLY A 283 6.00 -0.90 15.74
CA GLY A 283 5.98 0.04 16.87
C GLY A 283 4.64 0.19 17.60
N THR A 284 3.54 -0.38 17.10
CA THR A 284 2.23 -0.33 17.78
C THR A 284 2.07 -1.45 18.81
N GLN A 285 1.11 -1.29 19.73
CA GLN A 285 0.84 -2.28 20.80
C GLN A 285 -0.56 -2.90 20.70
N ASN A 286 -1.49 -2.24 20.02
CA ASN A 286 -2.87 -2.67 19.85
C ASN A 286 -3.10 -3.25 18.45
N TRP A 287 -4.13 -4.08 18.35
CA TRP A 287 -4.63 -4.58 17.07
C TRP A 287 -4.94 -3.43 16.11
N ASP A 288 -4.42 -3.55 14.90
CA ASP A 288 -4.72 -2.66 13.79
C ASP A 288 -6.01 -3.09 13.12
N ILE A 289 -6.83 -2.10 12.74
CA ILE A 289 -8.09 -2.33 12.05
C ILE A 289 -8.14 -1.35 10.90
N ALA A 290 -8.26 -1.86 9.69
CA ALA A 290 -8.45 -1.05 8.51
C ALA A 290 -9.56 -1.58 7.64
N ILE A 291 -10.20 -0.66 6.91
CA ILE A 291 -11.13 -1.02 5.86
C ILE A 291 -10.49 -0.70 4.51
N HIS A 292 -10.68 -1.60 3.56
CA HIS A 292 -10.19 -1.48 2.21
C HIS A 292 -11.36 -1.45 1.23
N PHE A 293 -11.34 -0.49 0.33
CA PHE A 293 -12.22 -0.41 -0.83
C PHE A 293 -11.35 -0.54 -2.08
N LEU A 294 -11.82 -1.29 -3.06
CA LEU A 294 -11.26 -1.28 -4.41
C LEU A 294 -12.09 -0.35 -5.28
N GLY A 295 -11.48 0.32 -6.25
CA GLY A 295 -12.21 1.28 -7.05
C GLY A 295 -11.36 2.22 -7.87
N ASN A 296 -12.05 2.96 -8.74
CA ASN A 296 -11.47 4.07 -9.47
C ASN A 296 -11.60 5.32 -8.60
N PHE A 297 -10.68 5.41 -7.65
CA PHE A 297 -10.58 6.58 -6.78
C PHE A 297 -9.82 7.68 -7.50
N GLY A 298 -10.31 8.89 -7.34
CA GLY A 298 -9.71 10.07 -7.91
C GLY A 298 -10.32 11.24 -7.18
N LEU A 299 -9.49 12.03 -6.53
CA LEU A 299 -9.98 13.22 -5.87
C LEU A 299 -10.64 14.11 -6.94
N PRO A 300 -11.91 14.52 -6.75
CA PRO A 300 -12.55 15.43 -7.67
C PRO A 300 -11.72 16.71 -7.75
N ASP A 301 -11.53 17.26 -8.94
CA ASP A 301 -10.95 18.59 -9.05
C ASP A 301 -11.80 19.52 -8.16
N ARG A 302 -11.14 20.34 -7.33
CA ARG A 302 -11.77 21.18 -6.29
C ARG A 302 -12.82 22.18 -6.79
N THR A 303 -13.23 22.12 -8.05
CA THR A 303 -14.17 23.03 -8.68
C THR A 303 -15.64 22.68 -8.44
N GLY A 304 -16.01 21.55 -7.81
CA GLY A 304 -17.40 21.09 -7.88
C GLY A 304 -18.12 20.51 -6.66
N ILE A 305 -17.49 20.26 -5.49
CA ILE A 305 -18.21 19.64 -4.37
C ILE A 305 -18.38 20.62 -3.21
N HIS A 306 -19.44 21.42 -3.29
CA HIS A 306 -20.10 21.90 -2.08
C HIS A 306 -20.88 20.73 -1.48
N PRO A 307 -20.77 20.43 -0.17
CA PRO A 307 -21.74 19.56 0.47
C PRO A 307 -23.10 20.25 0.32
N THR A 308 -23.99 19.64 -0.45
CA THR A 308 -25.38 20.10 -0.55
C THR A 308 -25.97 20.01 0.84
N ARG A 309 -26.04 21.18 1.48
CA ARG A 309 -26.87 21.40 2.67
C ARG A 309 -28.28 21.05 2.22
N LYS A 310 -28.84 19.93 2.70
CA LYS A 310 -30.28 19.63 2.51
C LYS A 310 -31.04 20.85 3.00
N ALA A 311 -31.60 21.61 2.07
CA ALA A 311 -32.54 22.68 2.37
C ALA A 311 -33.76 22.02 3.01
N GLY A 312 -34.08 22.44 4.23
CA GLY A 312 -35.37 22.14 4.83
C GLY A 312 -36.46 22.86 4.03
N GLY A 313 -37.35 22.09 3.42
CA GLY A 313 -38.73 22.48 3.17
C GLY A 313 -39.56 21.40 3.88
N GLY A 314 -40.35 21.70 4.90
CA GLY A 314 -41.43 22.66 4.85
C GLY A 314 -42.70 21.87 4.58
N ALA A 315 -43.34 21.37 5.64
CA ALA A 315 -44.62 20.67 5.56
C ALA A 315 -45.73 21.65 5.17
N PRO A 316 -46.64 21.32 4.24
CA PRO A 316 -47.83 22.13 4.05
C PRO A 316 -48.88 21.77 5.11
N ARG A 317 -49.50 22.83 5.64
CA ARG A 317 -50.81 22.77 6.30
C ARG A 317 -51.91 22.76 5.24
#